data_AF-A0A3E3E110-F1
#
_entry.id   AF-A0A3E3E110-F1
#
_cell.length_a   1.000
_cell.length_b   1.000
_cell.length_c   1.000
_cell.angle_alpha   90.00
_cell.angle_beta   90.00
_cell.angle_gamma   90.00
#
_symmetry.space_group_name_H-M   'P 1'
#
loop_
_entity.id
_entity.type
_entity.pdbx_description
1 polymer ?
#
loop_
_entity_poly.entity_id
_entity_poly.type
_entity_poly.pdbx_seq_one_letter_code
_entity_poly.pdbx_strand_id
1 'polypeptide(L)'
;MDKDKILEKSRKENELGDEREKLINDKSNALYLTFLMITGIVIIAWDLYHDIDVSGILAMFWAGCLGQYIFRYCKTKNKTNMTISILSFILLIKNLAEHFIYTK
;
A
#
# COMPACT_ATOMS: atom_id res chain seq x y z
N MET A 1 40.44 -23.02 8.23
CA MET A 1 39.37 -22.03 7.94
C MET A 1 38.35 -22.17 9.06
N ASP A 2 38.30 -21.18 9.97
CA ASP A 2 37.52 -21.26 11.21
C ASP A 2 36.02 -21.23 10.93
N LYS A 3 35.37 -22.38 11.12
CA LYS A 3 33.91 -22.56 10.97
C LYS A 3 33.12 -21.57 11.82
N ASP A 4 33.64 -21.21 12.99
CA ASP A 4 32.99 -20.30 13.93
C ASP A 4 32.99 -18.85 13.42
N LYS A 5 34.07 -18.41 12.76
CA LYS A 5 34.12 -17.07 12.13
C LYS A 5 33.15 -16.93 10.95
N ILE A 6 32.92 -18.02 10.21
CA ILE A 6 31.94 -18.04 9.11
C ILE A 6 30.51 -17.97 9.66
N LEU A 7 30.23 -18.70 10.75
CA LEU A 7 28.92 -18.71 11.39
C LEU A 7 28.58 -17.38 12.06
N GLU A 8 29.53 -16.73 12.74
CA GLU A 8 29.33 -15.38 13.29
C GLU A 8 29.08 -14.35 12.19
N LYS A 9 29.84 -14.39 11.10
CA LYS A 9 29.65 -13.49 9.96
C LYS A 9 28.27 -13.70 9.32
N SER A 10 27.86 -14.95 9.09
CA SER A 10 26.54 -15.27 8.56
C SER A 10 25.39 -14.87 9.49
N ARG A 11 25.54 -15.04 10.82
CA ARG A 11 24.54 -14.56 11.79
C ARG A 11 24.41 -13.05 11.79
N LYS A 12 25.54 -12.34 11.76
CA LYS A 12 25.58 -10.87 11.71
C LYS A 12 24.99 -10.32 10.42
N GLU A 13 25.21 -11.00 9.29
CA GLU A 13 24.59 -10.64 8.00
C GLU A 13 23.08 -10.97 7.97
N ASN A 14 22.64 -12.01 8.68
CA ASN A 14 21.22 -12.40 8.78
C ASN A 14 20.43 -11.71 9.92
N GLU A 15 21.05 -10.85 10.75
CA GLU A 15 20.35 -10.14 11.84
C GLU A 15 19.16 -9.31 11.36
N LEU A 16 19.25 -8.74 10.16
CA LEU A 16 18.19 -7.94 9.55
C LEU A 16 17.20 -8.78 8.70
N GLY A 17 17.27 -10.11 8.77
CA GLY A 17 16.49 -11.05 7.96
C GLY A 17 17.15 -11.37 6.61
N ASP A 18 16.97 -12.62 6.18
CA ASP A 18 17.50 -13.17 4.93
C ASP A 18 16.97 -12.35 3.73
N GLU A 19 17.86 -12.06 2.77
CA GLU A 19 17.49 -11.36 1.53
C GLU A 19 16.35 -12.05 0.78
N ARG A 20 16.28 -13.39 0.85
CA ARG A 20 15.18 -14.16 0.25
C ARG A 20 13.85 -13.87 0.91
N GLU A 21 13.82 -13.78 2.23
CA GLU A 21 12.61 -13.51 3.00
C GLU A 21 12.10 -12.09 2.72
N LYS A 22 13.02 -11.11 2.65
CA LYS A 22 12.70 -9.74 2.22
C LYS A 22 12.11 -9.68 0.82
N LEU A 23 12.70 -10.42 -0.13
CA LEU A 23 12.20 -10.46 -1.51
C LEU A 23 10.80 -11.08 -1.60
N ILE A 24 10.57 -12.18 -0.87
CA ILE A 24 9.25 -12.83 -0.80
C ILE A 24 8.23 -11.89 -0.17
N ASN A 25 8.58 -11.21 0.92
CA ASN A 25 7.69 -10.25 1.58
C ASN A 25 7.38 -9.05 0.67
N ASP A 26 8.38 -8.50 -0.02
CA ASP A 26 8.17 -7.39 -0.96
C ASP A 26 7.28 -7.81 -2.17
N LYS A 27 7.46 -9.03 -2.71
CA LYS A 27 6.58 -9.58 -3.76
C LYS A 27 5.18 -9.86 -3.26
N SER A 28 5.05 -10.41 -2.04
CA SER A 28 3.77 -10.69 -1.39
C SER A 28 2.99 -9.40 -1.16
N ASN A 29 3.63 -8.36 -0.63
CA ASN A 29 3.03 -7.03 -0.44
C ASN A 29 2.54 -6.43 -1.76
N ALA A 30 3.30 -6.60 -2.84
CA ALA A 30 2.87 -6.15 -4.16
C ALA A 30 1.63 -6.91 -4.66
N LEU A 31 1.60 -8.24 -4.50
CA LEU A 31 0.47 -9.08 -4.92
C LEU A 31 -0.80 -8.79 -4.12
N TYR A 32 -0.71 -8.74 -2.79
CA TYR A 32 -1.84 -8.40 -1.92
C TYR A 32 -2.47 -7.06 -2.30
N LEU A 33 -1.64 -6.04 -2.55
CA LEU A 33 -2.11 -4.73 -2.96
C LEU A 33 -2.83 -4.79 -4.31
N THR A 34 -2.28 -5.52 -5.29
CA THR A 34 -2.94 -5.68 -6.59
C THR A 34 -4.31 -6.35 -6.44
N PHE A 35 -4.45 -7.39 -5.62
CA PHE A 35 -5.73 -8.03 -5.37
C PHE A 35 -6.73 -7.07 -4.68
N LEU A 36 -6.30 -6.33 -3.66
CA LEU A 36 -7.13 -5.30 -3.03
C LEU A 36 -7.61 -4.25 -4.03
N MET A 37 -6.73 -3.79 -4.91
CA MET A 37 -7.08 -2.80 -5.93
C MET A 37 -8.15 -3.32 -6.87
N ILE A 38 -8.01 -4.56 -7.36
CA ILE A 38 -8.98 -5.19 -8.25
C ILE A 38 -10.32 -5.37 -7.53
N THR A 39 -10.32 -5.94 -6.32
CA THR A 39 -11.54 -6.15 -5.54
C THR A 39 -12.24 -4.82 -5.23
N GLY A 40 -11.50 -3.79 -4.85
CA GLY A 40 -12.05 -2.45 -4.60
C GLY A 40 -12.71 -1.85 -5.83
N ILE A 41 -12.08 -1.98 -7.01
CA ILE A 41 -12.68 -1.51 -8.28
C ILE A 41 -13.99 -2.26 -8.59
N VAL A 42 -14.02 -3.58 -8.37
CA VAL A 42 -15.23 -4.40 -8.61
C VAL A 42 -16.37 -3.96 -7.70
N ILE A 43 -16.10 -3.75 -6.41
CA ILE A 43 -17.12 -3.29 -5.45
C ILE A 43 -17.63 -1.88 -5.82
N ILE A 44 -16.72 -0.94 -6.09
CA ILE A 44 -17.09 0.42 -6.49
C ILE A 44 -17.95 0.41 -7.77
N ALA A 45 -17.59 -0.40 -8.77
CA ALA A 45 -18.37 -0.50 -10.00
C ALA A 45 -19.78 -1.06 -9.75
N TRP A 46 -19.90 -2.05 -8.86
CA TRP A 46 -21.19 -2.61 -8.46
C TRP A 46 -22.05 -1.59 -7.71
N ASP A 47 -21.49 -0.92 -6.72
CA ASP A 47 -22.20 0.04 -5.88
C ASP A 47 -22.61 1.29 -6.68
N LEU A 48 -21.76 1.77 -7.60
CA LEU A 48 -22.12 2.82 -8.57
C LEU A 48 -23.27 2.41 -9.49
N TYR A 49 -23.34 1.14 -9.91
CA TYR A 49 -24.44 0.65 -10.73
C TYR A 49 -25.77 0.57 -9.96
N HIS A 50 -25.71 0.41 -8.64
CA HIS A 50 -26.88 0.33 -7.76
C HIS A 50 -27.23 1.67 -7.10
N ASP A 51 -26.61 2.78 -7.51
CA ASP A 51 -26.76 4.12 -6.91
C ASP A 51 -26.51 4.13 -5.38
N ILE A 52 -25.62 3.26 -4.91
CA ILE A 52 -25.19 3.19 -3.51
C ILE A 52 -24.08 4.22 -3.29
N ASP A 53 -24.06 4.87 -2.12
CA ASP A 53 -22.96 5.77 -1.75
C ASP A 53 -21.63 5.01 -1.69
N VAL A 54 -20.71 5.39 -2.59
CA VAL A 54 -19.36 4.82 -2.67
C VAL A 54 -18.31 5.68 -1.98
N SER A 55 -18.67 6.88 -1.51
CA SER A 55 -17.71 7.86 -1.00
C SER A 55 -16.87 7.32 0.18
N GLY A 56 -17.49 6.56 1.09
CA GLY A 56 -16.78 5.91 2.20
C GLY A 56 -15.78 4.85 1.74
N ILE A 57 -16.17 3.99 0.79
CA ILE A 57 -15.29 2.95 0.23
C ILE A 57 -14.14 3.57 -0.56
N LEU A 58 -14.39 4.62 -1.35
CA LEU A 58 -13.34 5.36 -2.04
C LEU A 58 -12.39 6.04 -1.04
N ALA A 59 -12.89 6.61 0.06
CA ALA A 59 -12.03 7.18 1.09
C ALA A 59 -11.09 6.13 1.69
N MET A 60 -11.59 4.94 2.04
CA MET A 60 -10.75 3.83 2.53
C MET A 60 -9.71 3.40 1.49
N PHE A 61 -10.10 3.33 0.22
CA PHE A 61 -9.21 2.99 -0.89
C PHE A 61 -8.06 3.99 -1.05
N TRP A 62 -8.38 5.29 -1.07
CA TRP A 62 -7.37 6.35 -1.19
C TRP A 62 -6.47 6.46 0.05
N ALA A 63 -6.98 6.17 1.24
CA ALA A 63 -6.18 6.09 2.47
C ALA A 63 -5.14 4.94 2.40
N GLY A 64 -5.55 3.77 1.90
CA GLY A 64 -4.64 2.65 1.66
C GLY A 64 -3.55 2.98 0.64
N CYS A 65 -3.94 3.59 -0.49
CA CYS A 65 -2.98 4.08 -1.49
C CYS A 65 -1.99 5.07 -0.87
N LEU A 66 -2.48 6.06 -0.14
CA LEU A 66 -1.66 7.08 0.49
C LEU A 66 -0.58 6.46 1.40
N GLY A 67 -0.96 5.59 2.33
CA GLY A 67 -0.01 4.95 3.25
C GLY A 67 1.07 4.16 2.50
N GLN A 68 0.67 3.39 1.50
CA GLN A 68 1.59 2.57 0.70
C GLN A 68 2.58 3.41 -0.11
N TYR A 69 2.10 4.45 -0.80
CA TYR A 69 2.96 5.29 -1.64
C TYR A 69 3.85 6.22 -0.83
N ILE A 70 3.42 6.67 0.36
CA ILE A 70 4.28 7.35 1.32
C ILE A 70 5.41 6.43 1.77
N PHE A 71 5.10 5.21 2.20
CA PHE A 71 6.11 4.26 2.67
C PHE A 71 7.13 3.93 1.55
N ARG A 72 6.63 3.64 0.34
CA ARG A 72 7.47 3.40 -0.84
C ARG A 72 8.31 4.61 -1.21
N TYR A 73 7.77 5.83 -1.11
CA TYR A 73 8.53 7.06 -1.34
C TYR A 73 9.66 7.22 -0.31
N CYS A 74 9.39 6.97 0.96
CA CYS A 74 10.42 7.03 2.01
C CYS A 74 11.58 6.07 1.74
N LYS A 75 11.30 4.84 1.26
CA LYS A 75 12.31 3.81 0.98
C LYS A 75 13.05 4.03 -0.35
N THR A 76 12.36 4.46 -1.41
CA THR A 76 12.92 4.53 -2.78
C THR A 76 13.28 5.93 -3.25
N LYS A 77 12.74 6.99 -2.62
CA LYS A 77 12.83 8.39 -3.04
C LYS A 77 12.41 8.67 -4.49
N ASN A 78 11.62 7.76 -5.09
CA ASN A 78 11.14 7.91 -6.46
C ASN A 78 10.03 8.98 -6.54
N LYS A 79 10.20 9.96 -7.44
CA LYS A 79 9.25 11.06 -7.66
C LYS A 79 7.86 10.58 -8.04
N THR A 80 7.74 9.47 -8.79
CA THR A 80 6.43 8.91 -9.16
C THR A 80 5.60 8.51 -7.94
N ASN A 81 6.24 7.90 -6.92
CA ASN A 81 5.55 7.52 -5.69
C ASN A 81 5.06 8.75 -4.91
N MET A 82 5.83 9.84 -4.93
CA MET A 82 5.42 11.12 -4.33
C MET A 82 4.19 11.70 -5.06
N THR A 83 4.20 11.71 -6.40
CA THR A 83 3.06 12.22 -7.18
C THR A 83 1.79 11.41 -6.91
N ILE A 84 1.87 10.09 -6.87
CA ILE A 84 0.71 9.23 -6.58
C ILE A 84 0.23 9.44 -5.14
N SER A 85 1.14 9.58 -4.18
CA SER A 85 0.79 9.90 -2.79
C SER A 85 0.02 11.22 -2.68
N ILE A 86 0.47 12.28 -3.35
CA ILE A 86 -0.21 13.59 -3.32
C ILE A 86 -1.60 13.49 -3.96
N LEU A 87 -1.70 12.84 -5.12
CA LEU A 87 -2.99 12.61 -5.78
C LEU A 87 -3.96 11.84 -4.89
N SER A 88 -3.47 10.76 -4.26
CA SER A 88 -4.26 9.94 -3.33
C SER A 88 -4.74 10.76 -2.13
N PHE A 89 -3.92 11.68 -1.63
CA PHE A 89 -4.30 12.55 -0.52
C PHE A 89 -5.42 13.52 -0.89
N ILE A 90 -5.33 14.16 -2.07
CA ILE A 90 -6.37 15.06 -2.57
C ILE A 90 -7.70 14.32 -2.74
N LEU A 91 -7.65 13.13 -3.34
CA LEU A 91 -8.84 12.31 -3.56
C LEU A 91 -9.42 11.77 -2.25
N LEU A 92 -8.58 11.43 -1.27
CA LEU A 92 -9.03 11.07 0.08
C LEU A 92 -9.85 12.20 0.72
N ILE A 93 -9.33 13.43 0.71
CA ILE A 93 -10.02 14.59 1.30
C ILE A 93 -11.35 14.83 0.59
N LYS A 94 -11.36 14.76 -0.75
CA LYS A 94 -12.59 14.90 -1.54
C LYS A 94 -13.65 13.86 -1.12
N ASN A 95 -13.28 12.58 -1.10
CA ASN A 95 -14.21 11.50 -0.79
C ASN A 95 -14.67 11.52 0.68
N LEU A 96 -13.81 11.92 1.61
CA LEU A 96 -14.21 12.13 3.01
C LEU A 96 -15.23 13.27 3.14
N ALA A 97 -14.98 14.40 2.49
CA ALA A 97 -15.92 15.51 2.48
C ALA A 97 -17.27 15.09 1.88
N GLU A 98 -17.23 14.38 0.76
CA GLU A 98 -18.41 13.84 0.08
C GLU A 98 -19.20 12.89 1.01
N HIS A 99 -18.51 11.96 1.67
CA HIS A 99 -19.13 11.04 2.63
C HIS A 99 -19.82 11.77 3.79
N PHE A 100 -19.17 12.74 4.42
CA PHE A 100 -19.77 13.49 5.53
C PHE A 100 -20.92 14.42 5.09
N ILE A 101 -20.95 14.83 3.82
CA ILE A 101 -22.01 15.68 3.27
C ILE A 101 -23.23 14.86 2.86
N TYR A 102 -23.04 13.71 2.20
CA TYR A 102 -24.12 12.85 1.70
C TYR A 102 -24.71 11.94 2.79
N THR A 103 -23.99 11.63 3.86
CA THR A 103 -24.50 10.82 4.99
C THR A 103 -25.30 11.66 6.00
N LYS A 104 -25.90 12.76 5.56
CA LYS A 104 -26.69 13.69 6.39
C LYS A 104 -28.16 13.60 6.03
#